data_AF-A0A4Q5QPV2-F1
#
_entry.id   AF-A0A4Q5QPV2-F1
#
_cell.length_a   1.000
_cell.length_b   1.000
_cell.length_c   1.000
_cell.angle_alpha   90.00
_cell.angle_beta   90.00
_cell.angle_gamma   90.00
#
_symmetry.space_group_name_H-M   'P 1'
#
loop_
_entity.id
_entity.type
_entity.pdbx_description
1 polymer ?
#
loop_
_entity_poly.entity_id
_entity_poly.type
_entity_poly.pdbx_seq_one_letter_code
_entity_poly.pdbx_strand_id
1 'polypeptide(L)'
;DYFCGSYNFENKKIRQYQEFSTAYAGLHQVIRPDGLYTSQQRFGMYRWHIMDPVRFNNGLKITLQDLGWRSGGRYLPQQSDISSVVYWYQAEPHTSFQKLPAANDLEVN
;
A
#
# COMPACT_ATOMS: atom_id res chain seq x y z
N ASP A 1 -6.80 -7.98 0.73
CA ASP A 1 -7.58 -8.13 1.97
C ASP A 1 -7.47 -6.94 2.91
N TYR A 2 -6.29 -6.55 3.40
CA TYR A 2 -6.13 -5.45 4.38
C TYR A 2 -6.83 -4.12 3.96
N PHE A 3 -6.77 -3.78 2.67
CA PHE A 3 -7.45 -2.60 2.12
C PHE A 3 -8.95 -2.82 1.80
N CYS A 4 -9.58 -3.87 2.34
CA CYS A 4 -10.99 -4.23 2.12
C CYS A 4 -11.39 -4.55 0.67
N GLY A 5 -10.44 -4.97 -0.15
CA GLY A 5 -10.73 -5.69 -1.40
C GLY A 5 -10.44 -7.19 -1.27
N SER A 6 -10.85 -7.94 -2.28
CA SER A 6 -10.70 -9.40 -2.38
C SER A 6 -10.31 -9.80 -3.81
N TYR A 7 -9.86 -11.05 -3.98
CA TYR A 7 -9.56 -11.64 -5.30
C TYR A 7 -8.70 -10.76 -6.21
N ASN A 8 -7.60 -10.22 -5.67
CA ASN A 8 -6.69 -9.31 -6.39
C ASN A 8 -7.38 -8.07 -7.00
N PHE A 9 -8.52 -7.64 -6.44
CA PHE A 9 -9.30 -6.50 -6.93
C PHE A 9 -9.80 -6.68 -8.38
N GLU A 10 -9.85 -7.91 -8.89
CA GLU A 10 -10.26 -8.20 -10.25
C GLU A 10 -11.78 -8.11 -10.41
N ASN A 11 -12.26 -7.32 -11.37
CA ASN A 11 -13.59 -7.48 -11.91
C ASN A 11 -13.62 -8.65 -12.90
N LYS A 12 -14.15 -9.78 -12.43
CA LYS A 12 -14.23 -11.04 -13.20
C LYS A 12 -14.97 -10.94 -14.54
N LYS A 13 -15.86 -9.95 -14.72
CA LYS A 13 -16.62 -9.79 -15.98
C LYS A 13 -15.76 -9.16 -17.07
N ILE A 14 -15.04 -8.10 -16.73
CA ILE A 14 -14.22 -7.35 -17.70
C ILE A 14 -12.73 -7.75 -17.67
N ARG A 15 -12.34 -8.61 -16.71
CA ARG A 15 -10.97 -9.13 -16.55
C ARG A 15 -9.93 -8.02 -16.34
N GLN A 16 -10.29 -7.02 -15.53
CA GLN A 16 -9.43 -5.88 -15.18
C GLN A 16 -9.48 -5.58 -13.69
N TYR A 17 -8.46 -4.89 -13.18
CA TYR A 17 -8.54 -4.27 -11.85
C TYR A 17 -9.71 -3.28 -11.79
N GLN A 18 -10.42 -3.30 -10.66
CA GLN A 18 -11.55 -2.44 -10.40
C GLN A 18 -11.24 -1.52 -9.23
N GLU A 19 -11.10 -0.24 -9.53
CA GLU A 19 -10.99 0.82 -8.55
C GLU A 19 -12.26 0.88 -7.69
N PHE A 20 -12.08 1.22 -6.42
CA PHE A 20 -13.18 1.56 -5.52
C PHE A 20 -12.72 2.58 -4.50
N SER A 21 -13.67 3.37 -3.99
CA SER A 21 -13.43 4.37 -2.96
C SER A 21 -14.59 4.37 -1.97
N THR A 22 -14.25 4.33 -0.69
CA THR A 22 -15.18 4.49 0.43
C THR A 22 -14.63 5.54 1.39
N ALA A 23 -15.37 5.89 2.43
CA ALA A 23 -14.88 6.81 3.45
C ALA A 23 -13.57 6.33 4.14
N TYR A 24 -13.37 5.02 4.27
CA TYR A 24 -12.29 4.46 5.11
C TYR A 24 -11.31 3.54 4.39
N ALA A 25 -11.59 3.10 3.16
CA ALA A 25 -10.64 2.30 2.39
C ALA A 25 -10.88 2.42 0.88
N GLY A 26 -9.85 2.15 0.09
CA GLY A 26 -9.96 2.16 -1.37
C GLY A 26 -8.73 1.67 -2.10
N LEU A 27 -8.95 1.07 -3.26
CA LEU A 27 -8.01 1.02 -4.37
C LEU A 27 -8.40 2.16 -5.32
N HIS A 28 -7.99 3.38 -4.99
CA HIS A 28 -8.49 4.58 -5.67
C HIS A 28 -7.74 4.88 -6.97
N GLN A 29 -6.54 4.33 -7.14
CA GLN A 29 -5.71 4.58 -8.30
C GLN A 29 -5.14 3.27 -8.83
N VAL A 30 -5.40 2.99 -10.10
CA VAL A 30 -4.78 1.91 -10.88
C VAL A 30 -4.13 2.57 -12.09
N ILE A 31 -2.81 2.80 -12.02
CA ILE A 31 -2.03 3.33 -13.15
C ILE A 31 -1.68 2.14 -14.03
N ARG A 32 -2.39 2.03 -15.15
CA ARG A 32 -2.23 0.95 -16.12
C ARG A 32 -1.03 1.26 -17.02
N PRO A 33 -0.21 0.25 -17.37
CA PRO A 33 0.94 0.49 -18.22
C PRO A 33 0.51 0.85 -19.64
N ASP A 34 1.28 1.72 -20.29
CA ASP A 34 1.13 2.10 -21.70
C ASP A 34 1.92 1.19 -22.64
N GLY A 35 2.80 0.34 -22.08
CA GLY A 35 3.68 -0.56 -22.83
C GLY A 35 4.93 0.11 -23.42
N LEU A 36 5.17 1.39 -23.12
CA LEU A 36 6.31 2.16 -23.60
C LEU A 36 7.02 2.88 -22.44
N TYR A 37 6.57 4.09 -22.09
CA TYR A 37 7.23 4.92 -21.07
C TYR A 37 6.71 4.62 -19.67
N THR A 38 5.43 4.30 -19.55
CA THR A 38 4.80 3.84 -18.31
C THR A 38 4.66 2.32 -18.37
N SER A 39 5.76 1.60 -18.23
CA SER A 39 5.74 0.13 -18.36
C SER A 39 5.20 -0.59 -17.12
N GLN A 40 5.16 0.07 -15.96
CA GLN A 40 4.82 -0.53 -14.69
C GLN A 40 3.34 -0.31 -14.33
N GLN A 41 2.69 -1.38 -13.87
CA GLN A 41 1.38 -1.31 -13.24
C GLN A 41 1.56 -0.79 -11.80
N ARG A 42 0.90 0.32 -11.44
CA ARG A 42 0.99 0.89 -10.09
C ARG A 42 -0.38 0.99 -9.42
N PHE A 43 -0.39 0.92 -8.10
CA PHE A 43 -1.59 0.95 -7.28
C PHE A 43 -1.50 2.00 -6.17
N GLY A 44 -2.53 2.84 -6.08
CA GLY A 44 -2.76 3.72 -4.94
C GLY A 44 -3.85 3.15 -4.05
N MET A 45 -3.50 2.86 -2.80
CA MET A 45 -4.42 2.29 -1.82
C MET A 45 -4.41 3.10 -0.53
N TYR A 46 -5.54 3.11 0.19
CA TYR A 46 -5.63 3.72 1.52
C TYR A 46 -6.49 2.88 2.47
N ARG A 47 -6.20 3.02 3.76
CA ARG A 47 -7.00 2.50 4.88
C ARG A 47 -6.94 3.49 6.03
N TRP A 48 -8.10 3.96 6.47
CA TRP A 48 -8.26 4.84 7.62
C TRP A 48 -8.86 4.06 8.79
N HIS A 49 -8.13 4.00 9.90
CA HIS A 49 -8.58 3.36 11.13
C HIS A 49 -9.31 4.35 12.05
N ILE A 50 -10.41 4.95 11.55
CA ILE A 50 -11.21 5.94 12.30
C ILE A 50 -12.12 5.23 13.31
N MET A 51 -12.93 4.29 12.82
CA MET A 51 -13.88 3.55 13.65
C MET A 51 -13.22 2.39 14.41
N ASP A 52 -12.06 1.94 13.91
CA ASP A 52 -11.29 0.78 14.35
C ASP A 52 -9.81 1.14 14.61
N PRO A 53 -9.51 2.10 15.50
CA PRO A 53 -8.14 2.54 15.75
C PRO A 53 -7.27 1.41 16.32
N VAL A 54 -6.04 1.31 15.80
CA VAL A 54 -5.00 0.45 16.38
C VAL A 54 -4.41 1.16 17.61
N ARG A 55 -4.83 0.72 18.80
CA ARG A 55 -4.38 1.30 20.07
C ARG A 55 -3.08 0.65 20.53
N PHE A 56 -2.23 1.43 21.20
CA PHE A 56 -0.98 0.97 21.78
C PHE A 56 -0.67 1.77 23.05
N ASN A 57 0.05 1.13 23.99
CA ASN A 57 0.52 1.78 25.22
C ASN A 57 2.02 2.10 25.15
N ASN A 58 2.82 1.15 24.64
CA ASN A 58 4.29 1.25 24.62
C ASN A 58 4.83 0.87 23.24
N GLY A 59 5.14 1.88 22.43
CA GLY A 59 5.65 1.70 21.07
C GLY A 59 4.62 1.13 20.10
N LEU A 60 4.79 1.45 18.82
CA LEU A 60 3.99 0.91 17.74
C LEU A 60 4.91 0.57 16.57
N LYS A 61 4.83 -0.66 16.07
CA LYS A 61 5.47 -1.09 14.83
C LYS A 61 4.44 -1.71 13.92
N ILE A 62 4.24 -1.11 12.77
CA ILE A 62 3.39 -1.64 11.70
C ILE A 62 4.29 -2.22 10.63
N THR A 63 3.95 -3.39 10.12
CA THR A 63 4.68 -4.06 9.03
C THR A 63 3.67 -4.55 8.02
N LEU A 64 3.80 -4.09 6.77
CA LEU A 64 3.09 -4.64 5.63
C LEU A 64 4.08 -5.50 4.86
N GLN A 65 3.64 -6.71 4.49
CA GLN A 65 4.43 -7.62 3.69
C GLN A 65 3.91 -7.63 2.26
N ASP A 66 4.82 -7.47 1.31
CA ASP A 66 4.56 -7.70 -0.10
C ASP A 66 4.93 -9.15 -0.45
N LEU A 67 3.90 -9.95 -0.69
CA LEU A 67 4.03 -11.39 -0.88
C LEU A 67 3.61 -11.75 -2.30
N GLY A 68 4.47 -12.48 -2.99
CA GLY A 68 4.16 -13.05 -4.30
C GLY A 68 4.15 -14.57 -4.26
N TRP A 69 3.56 -15.17 -5.30
CA TRP A 69 3.58 -16.61 -5.52
C TRP A 69 4.09 -16.93 -6.93
N ARG A 70 5.05 -17.83 -7.02
CA ARG A 70 5.49 -18.45 -8.27
C ARG A 70 4.53 -19.59 -8.65
N SER A 71 4.71 -20.13 -9.86
CA SER A 71 4.07 -21.37 -10.27
C SER A 71 4.34 -22.52 -9.28
N GLY A 72 3.31 -23.34 -9.06
CA GLY A 72 3.34 -24.45 -8.12
C GLY A 72 3.27 -24.05 -6.64
N GLY A 73 2.75 -22.85 -6.32
CA GLY A 73 2.54 -22.44 -4.92
C GLY A 73 3.83 -22.13 -4.15
N ARG A 74 4.93 -21.85 -4.85
CA ARG A 74 6.20 -21.49 -4.20
C ARG A 74 6.25 -20.00 -3.92
N TYR A 75 6.92 -19.61 -2.84
CA TYR A 75 7.09 -18.20 -2.48
C TYR A 75 7.88 -17.42 -3.55
N LEU A 76 7.38 -16.23 -3.90
CA LEU A 76 8.08 -15.24 -4.70
C LEU A 76 8.44 -14.06 -3.78
N PRO A 77 9.73 -13.86 -3.47
CA PRO A 77 10.17 -12.63 -2.83
C PRO A 77 10.01 -11.49 -3.83
N GLN A 78 9.06 -10.60 -3.54
CA GLN A 78 8.77 -9.46 -4.38
C GLN A 78 9.88 -8.40 -4.27
N GLN A 79 10.01 -7.58 -5.31
CA GLN A 79 10.93 -6.44 -5.37
C GLN A 79 10.16 -5.17 -5.76
N SER A 80 8.96 -5.00 -5.20
CA SER A 80 8.14 -3.84 -5.51
C SER A 80 8.69 -2.58 -4.85
N ASP A 81 8.66 -1.47 -5.58
CA ASP A 81 8.88 -0.15 -5.03
C ASP A 81 7.64 0.29 -4.25
N ILE A 82 7.79 0.44 -2.93
CA ILE A 82 6.68 0.76 -2.02
C ILE A 82 7.01 2.03 -1.25
N SER A 83 6.14 3.02 -1.37
CA SER A 83 6.10 4.18 -0.49
C SER A 83 4.82 4.15 0.34
N SER A 84 4.89 4.66 1.57
CA SER A 84 3.72 4.74 2.44
C SER A 84 3.80 5.94 3.37
N VAL A 85 2.65 6.43 3.78
CA VAL A 85 2.50 7.43 4.84
C VAL A 85 1.56 6.84 5.88
N VAL A 86 1.92 6.97 7.15
CA VAL A 86 1.11 6.50 8.27
C VAL A 86 0.77 7.70 9.15
N TYR A 87 -0.49 7.79 9.56
CA TYR A 87 -0.98 8.81 10.47
C TYR A 87 -1.33 8.15 11.79
N TRP A 88 -0.89 8.73 12.90
CA TRP A 88 -1.23 8.27 14.24
C TRP A 88 -1.22 9.43 15.23
N TYR A 89 -1.79 9.18 16.41
CA TYR A 89 -1.74 10.08 17.54
C TYR A 89 -0.98 9.39 18.67
N GLN A 90 -0.14 10.15 19.37
CA GLN A 90 0.58 9.71 20.56
C GLN A 90 0.72 10.87 21.54
N ALA A 91 0.81 10.57 22.83
CA ALA A 91 1.11 11.58 23.84
C ALA A 91 2.59 11.97 23.79
N GLU A 92 2.89 13.20 24.23
CA GLU A 92 4.26 13.67 24.41
C GLU A 92 4.87 13.19 25.74
N PRO A 93 6.20 13.06 25.83
CA PRO A 93 7.19 13.30 24.77
C PRO A 93 7.30 12.13 23.79
N HIS A 94 7.68 12.43 22.55
CA HIS A 94 7.96 11.40 21.55
C HIS A 94 9.36 11.50 20.96
N THR A 95 9.84 10.41 20.36
CA THR A 95 11.11 10.39 19.63
C THR A 95 11.05 11.35 18.45
N SER A 96 12.18 12.01 18.16
CA SER A 96 12.32 12.82 16.95
C SER A 96 12.18 11.96 15.70
N PHE A 97 11.55 12.52 14.67
CA PHE A 97 11.40 11.83 13.38
C PHE A 97 12.73 11.80 12.62
N GLN A 98 12.95 10.73 11.86
CA GLN A 98 14.04 10.67 10.90
C GLN A 98 13.84 11.75 9.83
N LYS A 99 14.94 12.29 9.32
CA LYS A 99 14.90 13.27 8.24
C LYS A 99 14.38 12.62 6.97
N LEU A 100 13.50 13.32 6.25
CA LEU A 100 13.05 12.90 4.93
C LEU A 100 14.26 12.81 3.97
N PRO A 101 14.39 11.74 3.16
CA PRO A 101 15.43 11.63 2.13
C PRO A 101 15.36 12.77 1.10
N ALA A 102 16.44 12.97 0.34
CA ALA A 102 16.45 13.97 -0.72
C ALA A 102 15.56 13.54 -1.91
N ALA A 103 15.16 14.50 -2.75
CA ALA A 103 14.26 14.24 -3.88
C ALA A 103 14.76 13.11 -4.81
N ASN A 104 16.06 13.09 -5.11
CA ASN A 104 16.66 12.05 -5.96
C ASN A 104 16.64 10.66 -5.32
N ASP A 105 16.68 10.57 -3.98
CA ASP A 105 16.58 9.28 -3.28
C ASP A 105 15.14 8.74 -3.26
N LEU A 106 14.16 9.60 -3.54
CA LEU A 106 12.73 9.28 -3.57
C LEU A 106 12.19 9.07 -5.00
N GLU A 107 13.03 9.27 -6.01
CA GLU A 107 12.64 9.10 -7.41
C GLU A 107 12.39 7.61 -7.72
N VAL A 108 11.31 7.34 -8.46
CA VAL A 108 10.91 5.99 -8.87
C VAL A 108 10.74 5.94 -10.39
N ASN A 109 11.17 4.83 -11.01
CA ASN A 109 11.13 4.61 -12.46
C ASN A 109 9.73 4.26 -12.94
#